data_AF-A0A7W1KA40-F1
#
_entry.id   AF-A0A7W1KA40-F1
#
_cell.length_a   1.000
_cell.length_b   1.000
_cell.length_c   1.000
_cell.angle_alpha   90.00
_cell.angle_beta   90.00
_cell.angle_gamma   90.00
#
_symmetry.space_group_name_H-M   'P 1'
#
loop_
_entity.id
_entity.type
_entity.pdbx_description
1 polymer ?
#
loop_
_entity_poly.entity_id
_entity_poly.type
_entity_poly.pdbx_seq_one_letter_code
_entity_poly.pdbx_strand_id
1 'polypeptide(L)'
;LGDAVAVLVTSAATGEGLDALSAELLRRVPLERAGGMASEPEALDLPLAEHKVFRPAAGRGFDVRRLDDGVFRVEGDGIVRLLARHDLDNDEALAHVEGRLRRMGVISALEAAGFEPGDDVEIAGVLFELHPG
;
A
#
# COMPACT_ATOMS: atom_id res chain seq x y z
N LEU A 1 16.39 -20.27 22.74
CA LEU A 1 15.20 -19.41 22.93
C LEU A 1 14.80 -19.57 24.39
N GLY A 2 14.71 -18.49 25.17
CA GLY A 2 14.28 -18.60 26.57
C GLY A 2 12.80 -18.97 26.69
N ASP A 3 12.36 -19.39 27.87
CA ASP A 3 10.99 -19.83 28.19
C ASP A 3 9.87 -18.81 27.88
N ALA A 4 10.22 -17.61 27.43
CA ALA A 4 9.28 -16.53 27.07
C ALA A 4 8.80 -16.54 25.60
N VAL A 5 9.32 -17.43 24.74
CA VAL A 5 8.94 -17.51 23.32
C VAL A 5 8.14 -18.78 23.06
N ALA A 6 6.89 -18.65 22.65
CA ALA A 6 6.05 -19.79 22.30
C ALA A 6 6.60 -20.48 21.04
N VAL A 7 6.84 -21.79 21.13
CA VAL A 7 7.24 -22.63 20.00
C VAL A 7 6.04 -23.46 19.57
N LEU A 8 5.63 -23.30 18.32
CA LEU A 8 4.49 -24.01 17.72
C LEU A 8 5.00 -24.84 16.54
N VAL A 9 4.69 -26.15 16.55
CA VAL A 9 5.01 -27.06 15.44
C VAL A 9 3.92 -26.95 14.39
N THR A 10 4.29 -26.75 13.13
CA THR A 10 3.33 -26.60 12.03
C THR A 10 3.74 -27.37 10.78
N SER A 11 2.76 -27.82 10.00
CA SER A 11 2.96 -28.45 8.69
C SER A 11 2.03 -27.82 7.65
N ALA A 12 2.61 -27.22 6.61
CA ALA A 12 1.83 -26.64 5.51
C ALA A 12 1.16 -27.72 4.63
N ALA A 13 1.75 -28.93 4.56
CA ALA A 13 1.23 -30.02 3.74
C ALA A 13 -0.02 -30.68 4.33
N THR A 14 -0.11 -30.72 5.67
CA THR A 14 -1.23 -31.37 6.39
C THR A 14 -2.16 -30.37 7.07
N GLY A 15 -1.77 -29.10 7.17
CA GLY A 15 -2.51 -28.06 7.90
C GLY A 15 -2.35 -28.13 9.42
N GLU A 16 -1.57 -29.08 9.92
CA GLU A 16 -1.37 -29.28 11.36
C GLU A 16 -0.70 -28.05 11.99
N GLY A 17 -1.23 -27.60 13.12
CA GLY A 17 -0.67 -26.51 13.92
C GLY A 17 -0.97 -25.08 13.42
N LEU A 18 -1.61 -24.92 12.25
CA LEU A 18 -1.90 -23.59 11.69
C LEU A 18 -2.95 -22.79 12.49
N ASP A 19 -3.95 -23.48 13.06
CA ASP A 19 -4.96 -22.83 13.90
C ASP A 19 -4.35 -22.30 15.21
N ALA A 20 -3.48 -23.09 15.84
CA ALA A 20 -2.76 -22.69 17.04
C ALA A 20 -1.83 -21.50 16.77
N LEU A 21 -1.15 -21.51 15.62
CA LEU A 21 -0.34 -20.37 15.17
C LEU A 21 -1.18 -19.11 14.97
N SER A 22 -2.32 -19.22 14.29
CA SER A 22 -3.22 -18.09 14.04
C SER A 22 -3.72 -17.46 15.34
N ALA A 23 -4.10 -18.29 16.33
CA ALA A 23 -4.53 -17.81 17.64
C ALA A 23 -3.41 -17.12 18.44
N GLU A 24 -2.17 -17.63 18.37
CA GLU A 24 -1.02 -17.00 19.02
C GLU A 24 -0.69 -15.64 18.39
N LEU A 25 -0.74 -15.54 17.06
CA LEU A 25 -0.52 -14.28 16.35
C LEU A 25 -1.57 -13.24 16.74
N LEU A 26 -2.85 -13.61 16.77
CA LEU A 26 -3.93 -12.69 17.18
C LEU A 26 -3.78 -12.20 18.62
N ARG A 27 -3.26 -13.02 19.53
CA ARG A 27 -2.98 -12.59 20.92
C ARG A 27 -1.80 -11.63 21.04
N ARG A 28 -0.81 -11.73 20.15
CA ARG A 28 0.41 -10.90 20.21
C ARG A 28 0.30 -9.60 19.44
N VAL A 29 -0.64 -9.48 18.50
CA VAL A 29 -0.86 -8.27 17.71
C VAL A 29 -1.83 -7.35 18.45
N PRO A 30 -1.43 -6.13 18.88
CA PRO A 30 -2.35 -5.13 19.41
C PRO A 30 -3.38 -4.74 18.33
N LEU A 31 -4.67 -4.86 18.65
CA LEU A 31 -5.78 -4.55 17.73
C LEU A 31 -6.00 -3.04 17.52
N GLU A 32 -5.14 -2.18 18.08
CA GLU A 32 -5.27 -0.71 18.09
C GLU A 32 -5.20 -0.04 16.70
N ARG A 33 -5.01 -0.79 15.61
CA ARG A 33 -5.13 -0.28 14.23
C ARG A 33 -6.40 -0.69 13.49
N ALA A 34 -7.31 -1.43 14.12
CA ALA A 34 -8.59 -1.82 13.52
C ALA A 34 -9.74 -0.82 13.82
N GLY A 35 -9.44 0.33 14.43
CA GLY A 35 -10.43 1.34 14.85
C GLY A 35 -10.72 2.47 13.84
N GLY A 36 -10.18 2.43 12.63
CA GLY A 36 -10.30 3.54 11.66
C GLY A 36 -11.62 3.62 10.86
N MET A 37 -12.64 2.83 11.19
CA MET A 37 -13.89 2.76 10.40
C MET A 37 -15.14 3.30 11.11
N ALA A 38 -15.00 3.97 12.25
CA ALA A 38 -16.13 4.65 12.89
C ALA A 38 -15.66 5.96 13.54
N SER A 39 -15.62 7.02 12.75
CA SER A 39 -15.68 8.38 13.29
C SER A 39 -16.41 9.24 12.26
N GLU A 40 -17.60 9.69 12.64
CA GLU A 40 -18.29 10.79 11.97
C GLU A 40 -17.32 11.98 11.86
N PRO A 41 -17.30 12.71 10.73
CA PRO A 41 -16.34 13.79 10.57
C PRO A 41 -16.77 14.99 11.43
N GLU A 42 -16.10 15.19 12.56
CA GLU A 42 -15.96 16.51 13.14
C GLU A 42 -15.24 17.38 12.11
N ALA A 43 -15.92 18.45 11.68
CA ALA A 43 -15.41 19.41 10.71
C ALA A 43 -14.19 20.14 11.29
N LEU A 44 -13.00 19.64 10.96
CA LEU A 44 -11.75 20.37 11.12
C LEU A 44 -11.56 21.21 9.87
N ASP A 45 -11.56 22.52 10.09
CA ASP A 45 -11.36 23.59 9.10
C ASP A 45 -9.90 23.58 8.61
N LEU A 46 -9.57 22.58 7.79
CA LEU A 46 -8.28 22.44 7.12
C LEU A 46 -8.36 23.11 5.73
N PRO A 47 -7.35 23.89 5.32
CA PRO A 47 -7.34 24.56 4.03
C PRO A 47 -7.53 23.55 2.90
N LEU A 48 -8.53 23.83 2.06
CA LEU A 48 -9.01 23.09 0.88
C LEU A 48 -8.09 21.93 0.46
N ALA A 49 -8.33 20.76 1.06
CA ALA A 49 -7.81 19.52 0.53
C ALA A 49 -8.36 19.36 -0.90
N GLU A 50 -7.45 19.36 -1.88
CA GLU A 50 -7.73 19.13 -3.28
C GLU A 50 -8.73 17.99 -3.45
N HIS A 51 -9.78 18.27 -4.20
CA HIS A 51 -10.96 17.43 -4.44
C HIS A 51 -10.64 15.93 -4.43
N LYS A 52 -11.01 15.24 -3.33
CA LYS A 52 -11.03 13.77 -3.26
C LYS A 52 -12.20 13.25 -4.10
N VAL A 53 -11.94 12.95 -5.38
CA VAL A 53 -12.90 12.26 -6.24
C VAL A 53 -12.85 10.77 -5.94
N PHE A 54 -13.79 10.28 -5.13
CA PHE A 54 -13.97 8.86 -4.85
C PHE A 54 -14.69 8.18 -6.04
N ARG A 55 -13.99 7.37 -6.83
CA ARG A 55 -14.61 6.50 -7.85
C ARG A 55 -14.61 5.04 -7.37
N PRO A 56 -15.77 4.49 -6.95
CA PRO A 56 -15.85 3.10 -6.56
C PRO A 56 -15.95 2.23 -7.82
N ALA A 57 -14.82 1.79 -8.35
CA ALA A 57 -14.77 0.65 -9.26
C ALA A 57 -14.20 -0.53 -8.48
N ALA A 58 -15.07 -1.45 -8.08
CA ALA A 58 -14.78 -2.78 -7.52
C ALA A 58 -13.28 -3.11 -7.32
N GLY A 59 -12.76 -2.75 -6.14
CA GLY A 59 -11.72 -3.48 -5.43
C GLY A 59 -10.31 -3.56 -6.01
N ARG A 60 -9.87 -2.63 -6.86
CA ARG A 60 -8.42 -2.40 -6.97
C ARG A 60 -8.01 -1.77 -5.65
N GLY A 61 -7.15 -2.40 -4.85
CA GLY A 61 -6.78 -1.91 -3.51
C GLY A 61 -5.97 -0.60 -3.52
N PHE A 62 -6.19 0.26 -4.51
CA PHE A 62 -5.55 1.54 -4.73
C PHE A 62 -6.42 2.48 -5.60
N ASP A 63 -6.15 3.78 -5.51
CA ASP A 63 -6.74 4.85 -6.32
C ASP A 63 -5.63 5.73 -6.92
N VAL A 64 -5.89 6.33 -8.08
CA VAL A 64 -4.95 7.22 -8.79
C VAL A 64 -5.64 8.55 -9.07
N ARG A 65 -5.01 9.65 -8.65
CA ARG A 65 -5.46 11.01 -8.92
C ARG A 65 -4.32 11.85 -9.48
N ARG A 66 -4.62 12.62 -10.53
CA ARG A 66 -3.73 13.64 -11.04
C ARG A 66 -3.85 14.89 -10.16
N LEU A 67 -2.72 15.44 -9.73
CA LEU A 67 -2.61 16.70 -9.02
C LEU A 67 -2.36 17.84 -10.02
N ASP A 68 -2.42 19.07 -9.50
CA ASP A 68 -1.90 20.22 -10.21
C ASP A 68 -0.36 20.06 -10.38
N ASP A 69 0.22 20.67 -11.41
CA ASP A 69 1.65 20.57 -11.78
C ASP A 69 2.15 19.26 -12.43
N GLY A 70 1.25 18.38 -12.86
CA GLY A 70 1.64 17.17 -13.63
C GLY A 70 2.10 15.99 -12.75
N VAL A 71 1.94 16.11 -11.44
CA VAL A 71 2.22 15.04 -10.48
C VAL A 71 1.03 14.09 -10.35
N PHE A 72 1.28 12.80 -10.20
CA PHE A 72 0.25 11.79 -9.98
C PHE A 72 0.32 11.22 -8.57
N ARG A 73 -0.76 11.31 -7.81
CA ARG A 73 -0.87 10.69 -6.48
C ARG A 73 -1.52 9.33 -6.56
N VAL A 74 -0.85 8.33 -5.98
CA VAL A 74 -1.38 6.97 -5.84
C VAL A 74 -1.59 6.65 -4.36
N GLU A 75 -2.83 6.29 -4.00
CA GLU A 75 -3.20 5.89 -2.64
C GLU A 75 -3.49 4.39 -2.62
N GLY A 76 -3.00 3.64 -1.62
CA GLY A 76 -3.36 2.23 -1.46
C GLY A 76 -2.43 1.47 -0.50
N ASP A 77 -2.98 0.87 0.56
CA ASP A 77 -2.20 0.23 1.63
C ASP A 77 -1.19 -0.82 1.14
N GLY A 78 -1.57 -1.60 0.12
CA GLY A 78 -0.70 -2.61 -0.46
C GLY A 78 0.52 -2.00 -1.18
N ILE A 79 0.33 -0.84 -1.78
CA ILE A 79 1.37 -0.09 -2.49
C ILE A 79 2.29 0.59 -1.48
N VAL A 80 1.73 1.24 -0.46
CA VAL A 80 2.54 1.86 0.62
C VAL A 80 3.46 0.83 1.28
N ARG A 81 2.95 -0.37 1.59
CA ARG A 81 3.76 -1.46 2.16
C ARG A 81 4.81 -1.99 1.20
N LEU A 82 4.56 -1.95 -0.11
CA LEU A 82 5.52 -2.37 -1.12
C LEU A 82 6.71 -1.41 -1.14
N LEU A 83 6.46 -0.11 -1.22
CA LEU A 83 7.50 0.91 -1.24
C LEU A 83 8.30 0.92 0.07
N ALA A 84 7.62 0.88 1.22
CA ALA A 84 8.30 0.90 2.53
C ALA A 84 9.26 -0.29 2.77
N ARG A 85 9.19 -1.35 1.96
CA ARG A 85 10.07 -2.52 2.05
C ARG A 85 11.33 -2.39 1.18
N HIS A 86 11.33 -1.49 0.19
CA HIS A 86 12.38 -1.40 -0.81
C HIS A 86 13.06 -0.03 -0.74
N ASP A 87 14.36 -0.03 -0.97
CA ASP A 87 15.13 1.19 -1.13
C ASP A 87 14.98 1.67 -2.58
N LEU A 88 14.35 2.83 -2.78
CA LEU A 88 14.07 3.35 -4.13
C LEU A 88 15.28 4.03 -4.78
N ASP A 89 16.33 4.34 -4.01
CA ASP A 89 17.59 4.87 -4.54
C ASP A 89 18.46 3.79 -5.19
N ASN A 90 18.06 2.51 -5.06
CA ASN A 90 18.70 1.39 -5.73
C ASN A 90 17.90 0.99 -6.99
N ASP A 91 18.52 1.17 -8.14
CA ASP A 91 17.95 0.88 -9.47
C ASP A 91 17.33 -0.54 -9.58
N GLU A 92 17.95 -1.56 -8.98
CA GLU A 92 17.44 -2.94 -9.03
C GLU A 92 16.15 -3.10 -8.21
N ALA A 93 16.12 -2.46 -7.04
CA ALA A 93 14.94 -2.47 -6.17
C ALA A 93 13.81 -1.62 -6.77
N LEU A 94 14.13 -0.48 -7.39
CA LEU A 94 13.18 0.35 -8.12
C LEU A 94 12.55 -0.45 -9.27
N ALA A 95 13.35 -1.08 -10.13
CA ALA A 95 12.85 -1.92 -11.21
C ALA A 95 11.95 -3.07 -10.71
N HIS A 96 12.26 -3.66 -9.55
CA HIS A 96 11.40 -4.65 -8.93
C HIS A 96 10.04 -4.07 -8.50
N VAL A 97 10.04 -2.89 -7.88
CA VAL A 97 8.84 -2.17 -7.46
C VAL A 97 7.99 -1.81 -8.68
N GLU A 98 8.58 -1.27 -9.74
CA GLU A 98 7.88 -0.97 -11.00
C GLU A 98 7.20 -2.22 -11.58
N GLY A 99 7.94 -3.35 -11.66
CA GLY A 99 7.39 -4.61 -12.13
C GLY A 99 6.23 -5.13 -11.27
N ARG A 100 6.24 -4.84 -9.97
CA ARG A 100 5.12 -5.13 -9.05
C ARG A 100 3.93 -4.20 -9.29
N LEU A 101 4.16 -2.90 -9.44
CA LEU A 101 3.14 -1.90 -9.74
C LEU A 101 2.42 -2.20 -11.06
N ARG A 102 3.17 -2.62 -12.10
CA ARG A 102 2.61 -3.05 -13.38
C ARG A 102 1.69 -4.25 -13.23
N ARG A 103 2.11 -5.28 -12.48
CA ARG A 103 1.27 -6.46 -12.19
C ARG A 103 0.03 -6.14 -11.36
N MET A 104 0.11 -5.14 -10.50
CA MET A 104 -1.04 -4.65 -9.72
C MET A 104 -1.99 -3.79 -10.58
N GLY A 105 -1.59 -3.41 -11.79
CA GLY A 105 -2.40 -2.56 -12.69
C GLY A 105 -2.32 -1.07 -12.35
N VAL A 106 -1.35 -0.66 -11.53
CA VAL A 106 -1.15 0.75 -11.14
C VAL A 106 -0.67 1.57 -12.33
N ILE A 107 0.30 1.05 -13.09
CA ILE A 107 0.82 1.70 -14.30
C ILE A 107 -0.31 1.98 -15.30
N SER A 108 -1.16 0.99 -15.57
CA SER A 108 -2.31 1.18 -16.47
C SER A 108 -3.34 2.17 -15.93
N ALA A 109 -3.46 2.32 -14.62
CA ALA A 109 -4.34 3.32 -14.02
C ALA A 109 -3.73 4.74 -14.12
N LEU A 110 -2.41 4.87 -13.99
CA LEU A 110 -1.67 6.11 -14.23
C LEU A 110 -1.78 6.54 -15.69
N GLU A 111 -1.50 5.64 -16.64
CA GLU A 111 -1.66 5.89 -18.07
C GLU A 111 -3.08 6.33 -18.42
N ALA A 112 -4.10 5.69 -17.84
CA ALA A 112 -5.50 6.08 -18.01
C ALA A 112 -5.84 7.47 -17.42
N ALA A 113 -5.06 7.93 -16.44
CA ALA A 113 -5.15 9.27 -15.87
C ALA A 113 -4.34 10.32 -16.65
N GLY A 114 -3.59 9.89 -17.68
CA GLY A 114 -2.80 10.75 -18.56
C GLY A 114 -1.33 10.90 -18.15
N PHE A 115 -0.79 9.93 -17.41
CA PHE A 115 0.64 9.86 -17.06
C PHE A 115 1.51 9.58 -18.29
N GLU A 116 2.61 10.31 -18.43
CA GLU A 116 3.67 10.07 -19.41
C GLU A 116 4.95 9.56 -18.73
N PRO A 117 5.76 8.72 -19.40
CA PRO A 117 7.05 8.29 -18.83
C PRO A 117 7.95 9.48 -18.51
N GLY A 118 8.42 9.56 -17.26
CA GLY A 118 9.17 10.71 -16.74
C GLY A 118 8.33 11.71 -15.94
N ASP A 119 7.03 11.49 -15.82
CA ASP A 119 6.23 12.24 -14.85
C ASP A 119 6.52 11.78 -13.41
N ASP A 120 6.35 12.72 -12.48
CA ASP A 120 6.50 12.48 -11.05
C ASP A 120 5.28 11.75 -10.47
N VAL A 121 5.55 10.74 -9.65
CA VAL A 121 4.52 9.98 -8.93
C VAL A 121 4.74 10.12 -7.42
N GLU A 122 3.68 10.52 -6.72
CA GLU A 122 3.65 10.61 -5.26
C GLU A 122 2.89 9.42 -4.67
N ILE A 123 3.55 8.67 -3.79
CA ILE A 123 2.98 7.54 -3.06
C ILE A 123 3.32 7.68 -1.58
N ALA A 124 2.31 7.87 -0.73
CA ALA A 124 2.48 8.03 0.72
C ALA A 124 3.52 9.10 1.12
N GLY A 125 3.60 10.20 0.36
CA GLY A 125 4.55 11.29 0.58
C GLY A 125 5.95 11.05 0.02
N VAL A 126 6.19 9.92 -0.67
CA VAL A 126 7.41 9.67 -1.42
C VAL A 126 7.16 10.08 -2.87
N LEU A 127 7.91 11.06 -3.35
CA LEU A 127 7.90 11.53 -4.74
C LEU A 127 9.07 10.90 -5.48
N PHE A 128 8.81 10.32 -6.65
CA PHE A 128 9.85 9.78 -7.52
C PHE A 128 9.41 9.84 -8.98
N GLU A 129 10.39 10.02 -9.86
CA GLU A 129 10.20 9.97 -11.31
C GLU A 129 10.00 8.51 -11.73
N LEU A 130 8.98 8.25 -12.55
CA LEU A 130 8.64 6.90 -12.98
C LEU A 130 8.85 6.75 -14.50
N HIS A 131 9.69 5.80 -14.90
CA HIS A 131 9.95 5.50 -16.31
C HIS A 131 9.54 4.05 -16.63
N PRO A 132 8.25 3.78 -16.88
CA PRO A 132 7.83 2.44 -17.19
C PRO A 132 8.39 2.02 -18.57
N GLY A 133 9.45 1.19 -18.55
CA GLY A 133 10.05 0.57 -19.74
C GLY A 133 9.25 -0.57 -20.34
#